data_AF-A0A2M8NTF4-F1
#
_entry.id   AF-A0A2M8NTF4-F1
#
_cell.length_a   1.000
_cell.length_b   1.000
_cell.length_c   1.000
_cell.angle_alpha   90.00
_cell.angle_beta   90.00
_cell.angle_gamma   90.00
#
_symmetry.space_group_name_H-M   'P 1'
#
loop_
_entity.id
_entity.type
_entity.pdbx_description
1 polymer ?
#
loop_
_entity_poly.entity_id
_entity_poly.type
_entity_poly.pdbx_seq_one_letter_code
_entity_poly.pdbx_strand_id
1 'polypeptide(L)'
;MFKYIRNRLINALMSRLMLSLKPIQDDISSLKANQELNQIQIIQMLQAMSEYIHPALLNQFSNMGLGKAQHMGEVVISPNYAKQLHPDDVFLVSYPRSGNTWMRTIIAYILYSADILTTLKDLEVYVPDLHYDLPHHDRYSQPRVLKTHEPYFNRQGATNRQLYNKWIYVIRHPYKTLTSYYDFEAFHHPDGFMPISDFVQQVLNNAYQFGGWAEHVQSWRQAATSAQALFVRYEDLQRAPIVHIQRIAQFLGRIIDDTQAEQVRQLSSQESMRELENKDPHLVGYEIIRSGDERKTKQTLDDALKQQIYRYCKEQMDDFGYLPDGTTVN
;
A
#
# COMPACT_ATOMS: atom_id res chain seq x y z
N MET A 1 15.95 -27.51 -30.01
CA MET A 1 14.88 -28.51 -30.22
C MET A 1 13.89 -28.57 -29.03
N PHE A 2 14.32 -28.79 -27.79
CA PHE A 2 13.45 -28.80 -26.59
C PHE A 2 12.62 -27.53 -26.35
N LYS A 3 13.19 -26.33 -26.54
CA LYS A 3 12.50 -25.05 -26.36
C LYS A 3 11.35 -24.84 -27.37
N TYR A 4 11.51 -25.37 -28.58
CA TYR A 4 10.51 -25.31 -29.65
C TYR A 4 9.34 -26.26 -29.38
N ILE A 5 9.63 -27.48 -28.93
CA ILE A 5 8.63 -28.49 -28.56
C ILE A 5 7.83 -28.02 -27.32
N ARG A 6 8.51 -27.44 -26.31
CA ARG A 6 7.86 -26.84 -25.13
C ARG A 6 6.87 -25.74 -25.51
N ASN A 7 7.26 -24.83 -26.39
CA ASN A 7 6.40 -23.72 -26.80
C ASN A 7 5.20 -24.19 -27.65
N ARG A 8 5.36 -25.22 -28.48
CA ARG A 8 4.23 -25.82 -29.22
C ARG A 8 3.24 -26.53 -28.29
N LEU A 9 3.73 -27.24 -27.28
CA LEU A 9 2.88 -27.90 -26.27
C LEU A 9 2.12 -26.88 -25.43
N ILE A 10 2.78 -25.81 -24.98
CA ILE A 10 2.13 -24.70 -24.27
C ILE A 10 1.06 -24.06 -25.16
N ASN A 11 1.37 -23.74 -26.42
CA ASN A 11 0.39 -23.12 -27.31
C ASN A 11 -0.79 -24.06 -27.63
N ALA A 12 -0.57 -25.36 -27.77
CA ALA A 12 -1.64 -26.34 -27.98
C ALA A 12 -2.53 -26.54 -26.74
N LEU A 13 -1.93 -26.54 -25.54
CA LEU A 13 -2.64 -26.55 -24.26
C LEU A 13 -3.46 -25.28 -24.07
N MET A 14 -2.89 -24.11 -24.36
CA MET A 14 -3.57 -22.82 -24.27
C MET A 14 -4.72 -22.71 -25.26
N SER A 15 -4.55 -23.16 -26.52
CA SER A 15 -5.65 -23.16 -27.50
C SER A 15 -6.81 -24.09 -27.09
N ARG A 16 -6.52 -25.25 -26.49
CA ARG A 16 -7.57 -26.15 -25.95
C ARG A 16 -8.26 -25.56 -24.72
N LEU A 17 -7.51 -24.89 -23.85
CA LEU A 17 -8.04 -24.19 -22.68
C LEU A 17 -8.97 -23.03 -23.11
N MET A 18 -8.55 -22.23 -24.08
CA MET A 18 -9.35 -21.12 -24.62
C MET A 18 -10.63 -21.60 -25.31
N LEU A 19 -10.59 -22.74 -26.02
CA LEU A 19 -11.79 -23.36 -26.60
C LEU A 19 -12.78 -23.85 -25.52
N SER A 20 -12.29 -24.31 -24.36
CA SER A 20 -13.13 -24.73 -23.23
C SER A 20 -13.73 -23.58 -22.42
N LEU A 21 -13.11 -22.40 -22.48
CA LEU A 21 -13.51 -21.19 -21.75
C LEU A 21 -14.34 -20.21 -22.57
N LYS A 22 -14.34 -20.37 -23.90
CA LYS A 22 -15.12 -19.54 -24.82
C LYS A 22 -16.62 -19.47 -24.47
N PRO A 23 -17.30 -20.58 -24.09
CA PRO A 23 -18.70 -20.52 -23.67
C PRO A 23 -18.91 -19.62 -22.44
N ILE A 24 -17.99 -19.68 -21.47
CA ILE A 24 -18.03 -18.86 -20.24
C ILE A 24 -17.78 -17.38 -20.58
N GLN A 25 -16.89 -17.07 -21.53
CA GLN A 25 -16.66 -15.70 -21.98
C GLN A 25 -17.87 -15.12 -22.74
N ASP A 26 -18.51 -15.93 -23.58
CA ASP A 26 -19.70 -15.53 -24.32
C ASP A 26 -20.90 -15.33 -23.36
N ASP A 27 -21.02 -16.16 -22.32
CA ASP A 27 -22.02 -16.01 -21.25
C ASP A 27 -21.78 -14.77 -20.38
N ILE A 28 -20.53 -14.50 -19.96
CA ILE A 28 -20.21 -13.27 -19.20
C ILE A 28 -20.45 -12.01 -20.04
N SER A 29 -20.16 -12.07 -21.34
CA SER A 29 -20.38 -10.95 -22.26
C SER A 29 -21.87 -10.71 -22.51
N SER A 30 -22.68 -11.76 -22.60
CA SER A 30 -24.14 -11.65 -22.73
C SER A 30 -24.80 -11.16 -21.43
N LEU A 31 -24.34 -11.60 -20.26
CA LEU A 31 -24.82 -11.14 -18.95
C LEU A 31 -24.49 -9.67 -18.69
N LYS A 32 -23.32 -9.19 -19.15
CA LYS A 32 -22.97 -7.76 -19.11
C LYS A 32 -23.83 -6.91 -20.05
N ALA A 33 -24.16 -7.44 -21.23
CA ALA A 33 -24.98 -6.72 -22.21
C ALA A 33 -26.44 -6.53 -21.76
N ASN A 34 -26.96 -7.44 -20.93
CA ASN A 34 -28.34 -7.42 -20.44
C ASN A 34 -28.54 -6.67 -19.11
N GLN A 35 -27.52 -6.00 -18.55
CA GLN A 35 -27.55 -5.32 -17.24
C GLN A 35 -27.97 -6.20 -16.04
N GLU A 36 -27.97 -7.53 -16.19
CA GLU A 36 -28.48 -8.45 -15.15
C GLU A 36 -27.51 -8.64 -13.96
N LEU A 37 -26.22 -8.31 -14.12
CA LEU A 37 -25.22 -8.41 -13.06
C LEU A 37 -24.30 -7.18 -13.05
N ASN A 38 -24.15 -6.54 -11.89
CA ASN A 38 -23.20 -5.44 -11.71
C ASN A 38 -21.75 -5.98 -11.55
N GLN A 39 -20.75 -5.10 -11.69
CA GLN A 39 -19.32 -5.50 -11.59
C GLN A 39 -19.00 -6.28 -10.31
N ILE A 40 -19.67 -5.98 -9.20
CA ILE A 40 -19.47 -6.62 -7.91
C ILE A 40 -19.95 -8.08 -7.94
N GLN A 41 -21.11 -8.35 -8.53
CA GLN A 41 -21.64 -9.71 -8.66
C GLN A 41 -20.77 -10.56 -9.60
N ILE A 42 -20.22 -9.96 -10.66
CA ILE A 42 -19.26 -10.64 -11.55
C ILE A 42 -17.96 -10.99 -10.80
N ILE A 43 -17.46 -10.09 -9.95
CA ILE A 43 -16.27 -10.33 -9.11
C ILE A 43 -16.54 -11.46 -8.11
N GLN A 44 -17.71 -11.47 -7.45
CA GLN A 44 -18.10 -12.55 -6.52
C GLN A 44 -18.23 -13.91 -7.23
N MET A 45 -18.76 -13.93 -8.45
CA MET A 45 -18.85 -15.14 -9.27
C MET A 45 -17.46 -15.65 -9.67
N LEU A 46 -16.56 -14.75 -10.08
CA LEU A 46 -15.16 -15.08 -10.41
C LEU A 46 -14.38 -15.57 -9.18
N GLN A 47 -14.66 -15.03 -7.99
CA GLN A 47 -14.09 -15.51 -6.72
C GLN A 47 -14.54 -16.93 -6.39
N ALA A 48 -15.83 -17.24 -6.54
CA ALA A 48 -16.35 -18.60 -6.35
C ALA A 48 -15.79 -19.61 -7.36
N MET A 49 -15.42 -19.14 -8.56
CA MET A 49 -14.79 -19.97 -9.59
C MET A 49 -13.26 -20.08 -9.46
N SER A 50 -12.62 -19.26 -8.63
CA SER A 50 -11.15 -19.20 -8.52
C SER A 50 -10.51 -20.49 -8.00
N GLU A 51 -11.27 -21.30 -7.25
CA GLU A 51 -10.85 -22.65 -6.81
C GLU A 51 -10.72 -23.66 -7.97
N TYR A 52 -11.29 -23.34 -9.15
CA TYR A 52 -11.36 -24.24 -10.31
C TYR A 52 -10.55 -23.74 -11.52
N ILE A 53 -9.88 -22.57 -11.42
CA ILE A 53 -9.20 -21.93 -12.55
C ILE A 53 -7.67 -22.06 -12.41
N HIS A 54 -7.02 -22.53 -13.49
CA HIS A 54 -5.57 -22.69 -13.55
C HIS A 54 -4.82 -21.32 -13.44
N PRO A 55 -3.72 -21.22 -12.67
CA PRO A 55 -3.00 -19.96 -12.36
C PRO A 55 -2.60 -19.08 -13.57
N ALA A 56 -2.45 -19.69 -14.75
CA ALA A 56 -2.10 -18.97 -15.97
C ALA A 56 -3.23 -18.07 -16.53
N LEU A 57 -4.50 -18.37 -16.22
CA LEU A 57 -5.64 -17.54 -16.63
C LEU A 57 -5.83 -16.33 -15.72
N LEU A 58 -5.49 -16.45 -14.43
CA LEU A 58 -5.50 -15.35 -13.46
C LEU A 58 -4.64 -14.16 -13.93
N ASN A 59 -3.49 -14.42 -14.57
CA ASN A 59 -2.63 -13.39 -15.12
C ASN A 59 -3.21 -12.64 -16.34
N GLN A 60 -4.13 -13.24 -17.11
CA GLN A 60 -4.79 -12.54 -18.22
C GLN A 60 -5.88 -11.58 -17.71
N PHE A 61 -6.52 -11.85 -16.57
CA PHE A 61 -7.48 -10.94 -15.95
C PHE A 61 -6.82 -9.67 -15.38
N SER A 62 -5.60 -9.77 -14.85
CA SER A 62 -4.81 -8.62 -14.39
C SER A 62 -4.55 -7.58 -15.50
N ASN A 63 -4.40 -8.02 -16.75
CA ASN A 63 -4.16 -7.15 -17.91
C ASN A 63 -5.41 -6.40 -18.42
N MET A 64 -6.61 -6.70 -17.90
CA MET A 64 -7.86 -6.02 -18.25
C MET A 64 -8.23 -4.88 -17.28
N GLY A 65 -7.30 -4.37 -16.49
CA GLY A 65 -7.56 -3.33 -15.48
C GLY A 65 -8.14 -3.85 -14.16
N LEU A 66 -8.21 -5.17 -13.97
CA LEU A 66 -8.65 -5.83 -12.73
C LEU A 66 -7.49 -6.12 -11.77
N GLY A 67 -6.30 -5.54 -11.98
CA GLY A 67 -5.10 -5.76 -11.15
C GLY A 67 -5.27 -5.45 -9.65
N LYS A 68 -6.34 -4.76 -9.25
CA LYS A 68 -6.68 -4.54 -7.82
C LYS A 68 -7.41 -5.73 -7.17
N ALA A 69 -7.96 -6.68 -7.94
CA ALA A 69 -8.73 -7.81 -7.43
C ALA A 69 -7.87 -8.93 -6.82
N GLN A 70 -6.53 -8.86 -6.95
CA GLN A 70 -5.60 -9.85 -6.38
C GLN A 70 -5.46 -9.78 -4.85
N HIS A 71 -5.99 -8.73 -4.20
CA HIS A 71 -5.72 -8.48 -2.77
C HIS A 71 -6.80 -8.96 -1.79
N MET A 72 -7.84 -9.69 -2.23
CA MET A 72 -8.94 -10.11 -1.34
C MET A 72 -8.93 -11.60 -0.97
N GLY A 73 -7.76 -12.22 -0.79
CA GLY A 73 -7.72 -13.60 -0.29
C GLY A 73 -6.33 -14.18 -0.03
N GLU A 74 -5.33 -13.79 -0.83
CA GLU A 74 -3.95 -14.25 -0.65
C GLU A 74 -3.00 -13.17 -1.16
N VAL A 75 -2.53 -12.29 -0.27
CA VAL A 75 -1.28 -11.57 -0.56
C VAL A 75 -0.13 -12.35 0.08
N VAL A 76 0.19 -13.46 -0.58
CA VAL A 76 1.54 -14.01 -0.49
C VAL A 76 2.37 -13.08 -1.36
N ILE A 77 3.37 -12.38 -0.79
CA ILE A 77 4.45 -11.74 -1.58
C ILE A 77 4.74 -12.71 -2.71
N SER A 78 4.51 -12.30 -3.97
CA SER A 78 4.58 -13.23 -5.10
C SER A 78 5.81 -14.12 -4.95
N PRO A 79 5.73 -15.44 -5.18
CA PRO A 79 6.88 -16.33 -5.02
C PRO A 79 8.13 -15.87 -5.79
N ASN A 80 7.96 -15.02 -6.80
CA ASN A 80 9.04 -14.35 -7.53
C ASN A 80 9.72 -13.21 -6.75
N TYR A 81 9.00 -12.51 -5.88
CA TYR A 81 9.51 -11.44 -5.01
C TYR A 81 10.20 -12.02 -3.78
N ALA A 82 9.67 -13.10 -3.17
CA ALA A 82 10.28 -13.73 -1.99
C ALA A 82 11.73 -14.20 -2.25
N LYS A 83 12.04 -14.59 -3.49
CA LYS A 83 13.40 -14.98 -3.93
C LYS A 83 14.38 -13.81 -4.07
N GLN A 84 13.88 -12.57 -4.11
CA GLN A 84 14.66 -11.35 -4.27
C GLN A 84 14.86 -10.60 -2.95
N LEU A 85 14.17 -11.01 -1.89
CA LEU A 85 14.28 -10.44 -0.56
C LEU A 85 15.56 -10.94 0.13
N HIS A 86 16.24 -10.03 0.81
CA HIS A 86 17.46 -10.28 1.57
C HIS A 86 17.16 -10.21 3.07
N PRO A 87 17.81 -11.04 3.92
CA PRO A 87 17.62 -10.97 5.37
C PRO A 87 17.91 -9.61 6.01
N ASP A 88 18.73 -8.77 5.35
CA ASP A 88 19.12 -7.43 5.79
C ASP A 88 18.20 -6.31 5.26
N ASP A 89 17.18 -6.66 4.48
CA ASP A 89 16.20 -5.68 4.00
C ASP A 89 15.47 -5.03 5.18
N VAL A 90 15.19 -3.73 5.04
CA VAL A 90 14.33 -3.00 5.95
C VAL A 90 12.99 -2.77 5.28
N PHE A 91 11.90 -3.04 5.98
CA PHE A 91 10.57 -2.81 5.42
C PHE A 91 9.97 -1.50 5.93
N LEU A 92 9.56 -0.63 5.02
CA LEU A 92 8.69 0.50 5.32
C LEU A 92 7.25 0.03 5.24
N VAL A 93 6.56 -0.02 6.38
CA VAL A 93 5.21 -0.56 6.46
C VAL A 93 4.25 0.49 6.99
N SER A 94 3.04 0.52 6.45
CA SER A 94 1.94 1.24 7.06
C SER A 94 0.61 0.87 6.44
N TYR A 95 -0.48 1.18 7.14
CA TYR A 95 -1.79 1.18 6.53
C TYR A 95 -1.85 2.22 5.39
N PRO A 96 -2.56 1.96 4.27
CA PRO A 96 -2.66 2.91 3.17
C PRO A 96 -3.02 4.32 3.65
N ARG A 97 -2.40 5.32 3.02
CA ARG A 97 -2.60 6.76 3.29
C ARG A 97 -2.14 7.26 4.66
N SER A 98 -1.29 6.51 5.35
CA SER A 98 -0.63 6.96 6.59
C SER A 98 0.60 7.87 6.38
N GLY A 99 0.90 8.31 5.15
CA GLY A 99 2.03 9.20 4.84
C GLY A 99 3.24 8.54 4.15
N ASN A 100 3.02 7.40 3.48
CA ASN A 100 4.08 6.63 2.81
C ASN A 100 4.94 7.43 1.84
N THR A 101 4.35 8.23 0.97
CA THR A 101 5.11 9.02 -0.02
C THR A 101 6.12 9.92 0.68
N TRP A 102 5.71 10.60 1.75
CA TRP A 102 6.61 11.44 2.53
C TRP A 102 7.72 10.65 3.20
N MET A 103 7.38 9.51 3.82
CA MET A 103 8.38 8.65 4.46
C MET A 103 9.37 8.05 3.45
N ARG A 104 8.91 7.61 2.26
CA ARG A 104 9.76 7.12 1.18
C ARG A 104 10.74 8.21 0.73
N THR A 105 10.26 9.45 0.55
CA THR A 105 11.11 10.60 0.20
C THR A 105 12.17 10.89 1.27
N ILE A 106 11.79 10.90 2.55
CA ILE A 106 12.75 11.09 3.67
C ILE A 106 13.81 9.98 3.64
N ILE A 107 13.39 8.72 3.55
CA ILE A 107 14.31 7.57 3.53
C ILE A 107 15.24 7.64 2.33
N ALA A 108 14.74 8.01 1.15
CA ALA A 108 15.55 8.14 -0.04
C ALA A 108 16.65 9.20 0.15
N TYR A 109 16.33 10.37 0.70
CA TYR A 109 17.34 11.40 0.98
C TYR A 109 18.27 11.07 2.16
N ILE A 110 17.87 10.19 3.09
CA ILE A 110 18.78 9.69 4.14
C ILE A 110 19.81 8.70 3.56
N LEU A 111 19.39 7.84 2.64
CA LEU A 111 20.20 6.72 2.15
C LEU A 111 21.02 7.04 0.90
N TYR A 112 20.59 8.05 0.13
CA TYR A 112 21.17 8.46 -1.14
C TYR A 112 21.45 9.97 -1.16
N SER A 113 21.84 10.53 -2.30
CA SER A 113 22.18 11.96 -2.42
C SER A 113 20.97 12.86 -2.59
N ALA A 114 21.18 14.18 -2.46
CA ALA A 114 20.11 15.19 -2.54
C ALA A 114 19.49 15.35 -3.94
N ASP A 115 20.17 14.90 -4.99
CA ASP A 115 19.82 15.06 -6.40
C ASP A 115 19.16 13.81 -7.01
N ILE A 116 18.85 12.81 -6.20
CA ILE A 116 18.44 11.48 -6.70
C ILE A 116 17.00 11.42 -7.21
N LEU A 117 16.11 12.28 -6.71
CA LEU A 117 14.71 12.35 -7.13
C LEU A 117 14.54 13.51 -8.11
N THR A 118 14.14 13.17 -9.33
CA THR A 118 13.68 14.09 -10.37
C THR A 118 12.17 14.15 -10.44
N THR A 119 11.50 13.01 -10.15
CA THR A 119 10.05 12.84 -10.11
C THR A 119 9.66 11.94 -8.93
N LEU A 120 8.38 11.90 -8.55
CA LEU A 120 7.91 10.96 -7.52
C LEU A 120 8.06 9.48 -7.95
N LYS A 121 8.00 9.17 -9.24
CA LYS A 121 8.23 7.81 -9.76
C LYS A 121 9.62 7.25 -9.42
N ASP A 122 10.61 8.12 -9.21
CA ASP A 122 11.97 7.69 -8.83
C ASP A 122 11.98 6.96 -7.47
N LEU A 123 10.95 7.15 -6.63
CA LEU A 123 10.78 6.37 -5.41
C LEU A 123 10.63 4.86 -5.67
N GLU A 124 10.11 4.45 -6.83
CA GLU A 124 10.07 3.03 -7.24
C GLU A 124 11.44 2.47 -7.57
N VAL A 125 12.43 3.33 -7.78
CA VAL A 125 13.83 2.90 -7.83
C VAL A 125 14.33 2.78 -6.40
N TYR A 126 14.36 3.85 -5.61
CA TYR A 126 15.13 3.93 -4.36
C TYR A 126 14.48 3.30 -3.12
N VAL A 127 13.15 3.31 -3.04
CA VAL A 127 12.38 2.71 -1.94
C VAL A 127 11.17 1.98 -2.53
N PRO A 128 11.37 0.90 -3.31
CA PRO A 128 10.33 0.30 -4.15
C PRO A 128 9.16 -0.27 -3.35
N ASP A 129 7.97 -0.26 -3.93
CA ASP A 129 6.78 -0.89 -3.37
C ASP A 129 6.71 -2.37 -3.79
N LEU A 130 6.57 -3.27 -2.80
CA LEU A 130 6.53 -4.72 -3.00
C LEU A 130 5.28 -5.23 -3.74
N HIS A 131 4.31 -4.35 -3.97
CA HIS A 131 3.13 -4.65 -4.78
C HIS A 131 3.37 -4.55 -6.29
N TYR A 132 4.54 -4.06 -6.70
CA TYR A 132 4.95 -3.98 -8.11
C TYR A 132 6.20 -4.80 -8.39
N ASP A 133 6.55 -4.93 -9.67
CA ASP A 133 7.76 -5.62 -10.07
C ASP A 133 9.01 -4.87 -9.55
N LEU A 134 9.76 -5.54 -8.68
CA LEU A 134 11.04 -5.06 -8.19
C LEU A 134 12.00 -4.87 -9.39
N PRO A 135 12.66 -3.71 -9.53
CA PRO A 135 13.71 -3.52 -10.51
C PRO A 135 14.78 -4.63 -10.40
N HIS A 136 15.50 -4.95 -11.48
CA HIS A 136 16.64 -5.87 -11.37
C HIS A 136 17.79 -5.18 -10.58
N HIS A 137 18.22 -5.78 -9.46
CA HIS A 137 18.81 -5.07 -8.32
C HIS A 137 20.31 -5.37 -8.08
N ASP A 138 21.21 -4.64 -8.75
CA ASP A 138 22.64 -4.53 -8.37
C ASP A 138 23.03 -3.10 -7.91
N ARG A 139 22.08 -2.15 -7.86
CA ARG A 139 22.35 -0.70 -7.71
C ARG A 139 22.08 -0.09 -6.33
N TYR A 140 21.78 -0.88 -5.31
CA TYR A 140 21.30 -0.36 -4.03
C TYR A 140 22.41 -0.26 -3.00
N SER A 141 22.57 0.92 -2.41
CA SER A 141 23.31 1.05 -1.16
C SER A 141 22.56 0.26 -0.07
N GLN A 142 23.31 -0.45 0.77
CA GLN A 142 22.75 -1.10 1.95
C GLN A 142 22.58 -0.05 3.08
N PRO A 143 21.48 -0.10 3.86
CA PRO A 143 20.38 -1.06 3.73
C PRO A 143 19.41 -0.73 2.59
N ARG A 144 18.88 -1.76 1.91
CA ARG A 144 17.74 -1.60 1.00
C ARG A 144 16.45 -1.46 1.80
N VAL A 145 15.62 -0.48 1.44
CA VAL A 145 14.30 -0.27 2.08
C VAL A 145 13.18 -0.59 1.10
N LEU A 146 12.25 -1.46 1.51
CA LEU A 146 11.15 -1.94 0.67
C LEU A 146 9.82 -1.55 1.31
N LYS A 147 8.95 -0.88 0.55
CA LYS A 147 7.66 -0.43 1.05
C LYS A 147 6.60 -1.52 0.90
N THR A 148 5.67 -1.62 1.84
CA THR A 148 4.45 -2.45 1.70
C THR A 148 3.28 -1.92 2.55
N HIS A 149 2.07 -2.38 2.20
CA HIS A 149 0.83 -2.19 2.97
C HIS A 149 0.31 -3.49 3.58
N GLU A 150 1.09 -4.56 3.51
CA GLU A 150 0.65 -5.84 4.03
C GLU A 150 0.54 -5.82 5.56
N PRO A 151 -0.57 -6.31 6.14
CA PRO A 151 -0.62 -6.58 7.56
C PRO A 151 0.36 -7.70 7.89
N TYR A 152 0.88 -7.71 9.12
CA TYR A 152 1.77 -8.78 9.56
C TYR A 152 1.03 -10.13 9.71
N PHE A 153 -0.27 -10.07 9.99
CA PHE A 153 -1.20 -11.19 9.95
C PHE A 153 -2.39 -10.84 9.04
N ASN A 154 -2.58 -11.57 7.94
CA ASN A 154 -3.82 -11.48 7.16
C ASN A 154 -4.90 -12.39 7.77
N ARG A 155 -6.11 -12.37 7.19
CA ARG A 155 -7.27 -13.15 7.69
C ARG A 155 -7.03 -14.66 7.70
N GLN A 156 -6.13 -15.13 6.84
CA GLN A 156 -5.75 -16.54 6.71
C GLN A 156 -4.58 -16.93 7.62
N GLY A 157 -4.01 -15.96 8.36
CA GLY A 157 -2.81 -16.16 9.19
C GLY A 157 -1.53 -16.39 8.37
N ALA A 158 -1.59 -16.36 7.04
CA ALA A 158 -0.47 -16.62 6.16
C ALA A 158 0.35 -15.33 5.95
N THR A 159 1.65 -15.36 6.22
CA THR A 159 2.54 -14.24 5.88
C THR A 159 3.97 -14.71 5.66
N ASN A 160 4.75 -13.94 4.89
CA ASN A 160 6.19 -14.13 4.72
C ASN A 160 6.97 -13.60 5.93
N ARG A 161 6.53 -13.95 7.14
CA ARG A 161 7.00 -13.42 8.44
C ARG A 161 8.49 -13.51 8.63
N GLN A 162 9.09 -14.59 8.14
CA GLN A 162 10.51 -14.89 8.22
C GLN A 162 11.42 -13.85 7.55
N LEU A 163 10.85 -12.95 6.74
CA LEU A 163 11.60 -11.91 6.04
C LEU A 163 11.55 -10.56 6.78
N TYR A 164 10.58 -10.34 7.66
CA TYR A 164 10.38 -9.07 8.37
C TYR A 164 11.22 -8.95 9.66
N ASN A 165 12.54 -9.03 9.53
CA ASN A 165 13.46 -8.94 10.69
C ASN A 165 13.69 -7.49 11.16
N LYS A 166 13.56 -6.52 10.25
CA LYS A 166 13.75 -5.10 10.52
C LYS A 166 12.75 -4.25 9.76
N TRP A 167 12.05 -3.35 10.43
CA TRP A 167 11.01 -2.54 9.79
C TRP A 167 10.70 -1.23 10.51
N ILE A 168 10.19 -0.28 9.73
CA ILE A 168 9.67 1.01 10.17
C ILE A 168 8.17 0.99 9.91
N TYR A 169 7.37 1.14 10.96
CA TYR A 169 5.91 1.25 10.84
C TYR A 169 5.47 2.71 10.97
N VAL A 170 4.85 3.25 9.93
CA VAL A 170 4.25 4.59 9.97
C VAL A 170 2.79 4.48 10.39
N ILE A 171 2.44 5.11 11.50
CA ILE A 171 1.06 5.19 11.98
C ILE A 171 0.56 6.63 11.88
N ARG A 172 -0.71 6.80 11.55
CA ARG A 172 -1.40 8.09 11.45
C ARG A 172 -2.79 7.96 12.03
N HIS A 173 -3.29 9.06 12.61
CA HIS A 173 -4.61 9.11 13.24
C HIS A 173 -5.70 8.48 12.36
N PRO A 174 -6.51 7.52 12.86
CA PRO A 174 -7.42 6.71 12.05
C PRO A 174 -8.40 7.56 11.25
N TYR A 175 -9.00 8.61 11.84
CA TYR A 175 -9.87 9.52 11.09
C TYR A 175 -9.20 10.11 9.84
N LYS A 176 -7.97 10.63 9.97
CA LYS A 176 -7.23 11.25 8.86
C LYS A 176 -6.82 10.22 7.80
N THR A 177 -6.48 9.02 8.27
CA THR A 177 -6.09 7.90 7.40
C THR A 177 -7.28 7.42 6.58
N LEU A 178 -8.42 7.11 7.21
CA LEU A 178 -9.60 6.56 6.55
C LEU A 178 -10.24 7.55 5.57
N THR A 179 -10.36 8.82 5.94
CA THR A 179 -10.88 9.83 5.01
C THR A 179 -9.94 10.04 3.83
N SER A 180 -8.62 10.00 4.04
CA SER A 180 -7.66 10.10 2.94
C SER A 180 -7.69 8.88 2.03
N TYR A 181 -8.00 7.69 2.57
CA TYR A 181 -8.15 6.46 1.81
C TYR A 181 -9.44 6.43 1.01
N TYR A 182 -10.54 6.87 1.61
CA TYR A 182 -11.77 7.08 0.87
C TYR A 182 -11.58 8.03 -0.32
N ASP A 183 -11.01 9.21 -0.09
CA ASP A 183 -10.77 10.19 -1.17
C ASP A 183 -9.85 9.61 -2.27
N PHE A 184 -8.88 8.78 -1.89
CA PHE A 184 -8.00 8.08 -2.84
C PHE A 184 -8.78 7.10 -3.69
N GLU A 185 -9.65 6.28 -3.10
CA GLU A 185 -10.46 5.32 -3.85
C GLU A 185 -11.47 6.03 -4.74
N ALA A 186 -12.16 7.05 -4.22
CA ALA A 186 -13.11 7.85 -4.99
C ALA A 186 -12.47 8.50 -6.21
N PHE A 187 -11.22 8.98 -6.10
CA PHE A 187 -10.49 9.50 -7.26
C PHE A 187 -10.24 8.44 -8.34
N HIS A 188 -9.98 7.19 -7.95
CA HIS A 188 -9.72 6.09 -8.88
C HIS A 188 -11.00 5.43 -9.41
N HIS A 189 -12.18 5.86 -8.96
CA HIS A 189 -13.48 5.38 -9.42
C HIS A 189 -14.35 6.57 -9.85
N PRO A 190 -14.00 7.23 -10.98
CA PRO A 190 -14.68 8.45 -11.44
C PRO A 190 -16.17 8.22 -11.77
N ASP A 191 -16.55 6.99 -12.11
CA ASP A 191 -17.94 6.59 -12.37
C ASP A 191 -18.77 6.41 -11.08
N GLY A 192 -18.15 6.62 -9.92
CA GLY A 192 -18.76 6.51 -8.61
C GLY A 192 -18.06 5.48 -7.74
N PHE A 193 -17.81 5.86 -6.49
CA PHE A 193 -17.39 4.95 -5.42
C PHE A 193 -18.53 4.78 -4.41
N MET A 194 -18.44 3.76 -3.56
CA MET A 194 -19.42 3.56 -2.50
C MET A 194 -19.44 4.76 -1.53
N PRO A 195 -20.55 5.02 -0.82
CA PRO A 195 -20.60 6.02 0.24
C PRO A 195 -19.53 5.80 1.32
N ILE A 196 -19.07 6.89 1.95
CA ILE A 196 -18.04 6.81 3.01
C ILE A 196 -18.48 5.96 4.21
N SER A 197 -19.78 5.95 4.53
CA SER A 197 -20.33 5.06 5.55
C SER A 197 -20.04 3.60 5.25
N ASP A 198 -20.26 3.18 4.01
CA ASP A 198 -20.15 1.78 3.59
C ASP A 198 -18.69 1.36 3.52
N PHE A 199 -17.82 2.25 3.01
CA PHE A 199 -16.38 2.08 3.07
C PHE A 199 -15.88 1.90 4.52
N VAL A 200 -16.30 2.79 5.43
CA VAL A 200 -15.94 2.68 6.85
C VAL A 200 -16.44 1.35 7.42
N GLN A 201 -17.70 0.95 7.17
CA GLN A 201 -18.18 -0.36 7.64
C GLN A 201 -17.34 -1.52 7.13
N GLN A 202 -16.92 -1.51 5.87
CA GLN A 202 -16.02 -2.54 5.34
C GLN A 202 -14.68 -2.55 6.08
N VAL A 203 -14.10 -1.40 6.40
CA VAL A 203 -12.86 -1.32 7.20
C VAL A 203 -13.08 -1.84 8.62
N LEU A 204 -14.14 -1.41 9.31
CA LEU A 204 -14.44 -1.84 10.69
C LEU A 204 -14.71 -3.34 10.80
N ASN A 205 -15.29 -3.94 9.75
CA ASN A 205 -15.51 -5.39 9.66
C ASN A 205 -14.26 -6.16 9.21
N ASN A 206 -13.09 -5.51 9.21
CA ASN A 206 -11.83 -6.04 8.68
C ASN A 206 -11.96 -6.56 7.24
N ALA A 207 -12.95 -6.09 6.48
CA ALA A 207 -13.43 -6.62 5.20
C ALA A 207 -12.80 -5.95 3.95
N TYR A 208 -12.06 -4.86 4.13
CA TYR A 208 -11.41 -4.12 3.03
C TYR A 208 -10.03 -4.70 2.62
N GLN A 209 -9.43 -4.16 1.55
CA GLN A 209 -8.25 -4.70 0.85
C GLN A 209 -7.08 -5.12 1.77
N PHE A 210 -6.69 -4.27 2.72
CA PHE A 210 -5.59 -4.54 3.67
C PHE A 210 -6.10 -4.80 5.09
N GLY A 211 -7.36 -5.23 5.20
CA GLY A 211 -8.05 -5.38 6.46
C GLY A 211 -8.43 -4.05 7.12
N GLY A 212 -8.80 -4.14 8.39
CA GLY A 212 -9.16 -3.02 9.23
C GLY A 212 -7.93 -2.32 9.80
N TRP A 213 -8.05 -1.01 10.07
CA TRP A 213 -6.93 -0.22 10.58
C TRP A 213 -6.43 -0.73 11.94
N ALA A 214 -7.35 -1.12 12.83
CA ALA A 214 -7.00 -1.59 14.17
C ALA A 214 -6.29 -2.95 14.11
N GLU A 215 -6.82 -3.92 13.33
CA GLU A 215 -6.16 -5.22 13.16
C GLU A 215 -4.79 -5.07 12.47
N HIS A 216 -4.68 -4.17 11.49
CA HIS A 216 -3.41 -3.91 10.83
C HIS A 216 -2.36 -3.39 11.82
N VAL A 217 -2.68 -2.36 12.60
CA VAL A 217 -1.78 -1.81 13.63
C VAL A 217 -1.43 -2.88 14.67
N GLN A 218 -2.43 -3.62 15.15
CA GLN A 218 -2.24 -4.64 16.18
C GLN A 218 -1.34 -5.78 15.69
N SER A 219 -1.48 -6.21 14.44
CA SER A 219 -0.66 -7.27 13.86
C SER A 219 0.83 -6.91 13.86
N TRP A 220 1.17 -5.67 13.50
CA TRP A 220 2.54 -5.17 13.51
C TRP A 220 3.06 -4.90 14.93
N ARG A 221 2.20 -4.48 15.85
CA ARG A 221 2.55 -4.36 17.27
C ARG A 221 2.95 -5.70 17.87
N GLN A 222 2.18 -6.75 17.58
CA GLN A 222 2.51 -8.12 18.02
C GLN A 222 3.82 -8.61 17.41
N ALA A 223 4.12 -8.26 16.16
CA ALA A 223 5.38 -8.59 15.50
C ALA A 223 6.62 -7.91 16.11
N ALA A 224 6.43 -6.75 16.76
CA ALA A 224 7.52 -5.95 17.29
C ALA A 224 8.34 -6.66 18.38
N THR A 225 7.76 -7.66 19.05
CA THR A 225 8.46 -8.40 20.11
C THR A 225 9.58 -9.30 19.60
N SER A 226 9.59 -9.62 18.30
CA SER A 226 10.55 -10.55 17.68
C SER A 226 11.33 -9.94 16.51
N ALA A 227 11.30 -8.62 16.35
CA ALA A 227 11.95 -7.92 15.23
C ALA A 227 12.58 -6.60 15.68
N GLN A 228 13.52 -6.08 14.90
CA GLN A 228 13.95 -4.69 15.03
C GLN A 228 12.85 -3.78 14.48
N ALA A 229 12.12 -3.13 15.35
CA ALA A 229 10.94 -2.34 15.00
C ALA A 229 11.11 -0.86 15.37
N LEU A 230 10.73 0.03 14.44
CA LEU A 230 10.61 1.45 14.70
C LEU A 230 9.20 1.93 14.35
N PHE A 231 8.42 2.34 15.36
CA PHE A 231 7.16 3.04 15.12
C PHE A 231 7.39 4.55 14.98
N VAL A 232 6.77 5.15 13.97
CA VAL A 232 6.78 6.59 13.71
C VAL A 232 5.34 7.09 13.57
N ARG A 233 4.89 7.95 14.49
CA ARG A 233 3.63 8.68 14.32
C ARG A 233 3.85 9.78 13.28
N TYR A 234 2.97 9.83 12.27
CA TYR A 234 2.98 10.86 11.25
C TYR A 234 2.94 12.26 11.87
N GLU A 235 2.14 12.44 12.92
CA GLU A 235 1.96 13.70 13.63
C GLU A 235 3.23 14.16 14.37
N ASP A 236 4.02 13.23 14.91
CA ASP A 236 5.29 13.57 15.56
C ASP A 236 6.35 13.99 14.54
N LEU A 237 6.39 13.31 13.40
CA LEU A 237 7.26 13.70 12.28
C LEU A 237 6.90 15.10 11.76
N GLN A 238 5.63 15.50 11.82
CA GLN A 238 5.22 16.88 11.52
C GLN A 238 5.64 17.88 12.60
N ARG A 239 5.52 17.50 13.89
CA ARG A 239 5.79 18.40 15.02
C ARG A 239 7.28 18.65 15.23
N ALA A 240 8.10 17.61 15.11
CA ALA A 240 9.54 17.65 15.39
C ALA A 240 10.35 16.92 14.30
N PRO A 241 10.30 17.38 13.04
CA PRO A 241 10.84 16.64 11.89
C PRO A 241 12.32 16.28 12.05
N ILE A 242 13.16 17.20 12.54
CA ILE A 242 14.62 16.99 12.67
C ILE A 242 14.93 15.79 13.56
N VAL A 243 14.36 15.76 14.76
CA VAL A 243 14.56 14.67 15.74
C VAL A 243 14.10 13.33 15.17
N HIS A 244 12.95 13.31 14.48
CA HIS A 244 12.42 12.08 13.90
C HIS A 244 13.21 11.61 12.67
N ILE A 245 13.67 12.52 11.81
CA ILE A 245 14.55 12.21 10.67
C ILE A 245 15.86 11.60 11.18
N GLN A 246 16.48 12.18 12.21
CA GLN A 246 17.68 11.62 12.85
C GLN A 246 17.43 10.23 13.44
N ARG A 247 16.30 10.03 14.13
CA ARG A 247 15.91 8.72 14.68
C ARG A 247 15.72 7.66 13.59
N ILE A 248 15.12 8.03 12.46
CA ILE A 248 14.94 7.15 11.29
C ILE A 248 16.32 6.83 10.68
N ALA A 249 17.18 7.84 10.50
CA ALA A 249 18.54 7.65 9.99
C ALA A 249 19.33 6.68 10.88
N GLN A 250 19.31 6.88 12.20
CA GLN A 250 19.98 6.01 13.16
C GLN A 250 19.47 4.57 13.07
N PHE A 251 18.16 4.38 12.96
CA PHE A 251 17.57 3.06 12.79
C PHE A 251 18.02 2.39 11.48
N LEU A 252 18.21 3.17 10.41
CA LEU A 252 18.77 2.72 9.13
C LEU A 252 20.30 2.60 9.12
N GLY A 253 20.97 2.77 10.27
CA GLY A 253 22.43 2.67 10.38
C GLY A 253 23.19 3.87 9.82
N ARG A 254 22.54 5.03 9.72
CA ARG A 254 23.14 6.32 9.35
C ARG A 254 23.17 7.25 10.55
N ILE A 255 24.25 8.00 10.71
CA ILE A 255 24.32 9.10 11.67
C ILE A 255 24.36 10.37 10.85
N ILE A 256 23.41 11.27 11.08
CA ILE A 256 23.31 12.55 10.41
C ILE A 256 23.24 13.66 11.47
N ASP A 257 23.86 14.80 11.19
CA ASP A 257 23.77 15.97 12.07
C ASP A 257 22.51 16.80 11.80
N ASP A 258 22.32 17.88 12.56
CA ASP A 258 21.17 18.79 12.42
C ASP A 258 21.12 19.45 11.03
N THR A 259 22.27 19.73 10.43
CA THR A 259 22.36 20.37 9.11
C THR A 259 21.87 19.43 8.02
N GLN A 260 22.33 18.17 8.06
CA GLN A 260 21.90 17.12 7.14
C GLN A 260 20.42 16.78 7.34
N ALA A 261 19.95 16.70 8.59
CA ALA A 261 18.54 16.46 8.89
C ALA A 261 17.64 17.62 8.40
N GLU A 262 18.10 18.86 8.53
CA GLU A 262 17.40 20.04 8.01
C GLU A 262 17.37 20.04 6.47
N GLN A 263 18.46 19.64 5.82
CA GLN A 263 18.47 19.46 4.36
C GLN A 263 17.45 18.39 3.93
N VAL A 264 17.41 17.23 4.58
CA VAL A 264 16.40 16.19 4.30
C VAL A 264 14.99 16.73 4.53
N ARG A 265 14.75 17.50 5.60
CA ARG A 265 13.45 18.14 5.87
C ARG A 265 13.03 19.09 4.77
N GLN A 266 13.94 19.91 4.25
CA GLN A 266 13.68 20.85 3.17
C GLN A 266 13.36 20.12 1.87
N LEU A 267 14.19 19.14 1.47
CA LEU A 267 14.01 18.35 0.25
C LEU A 267 12.74 17.48 0.28
N SER A 268 12.37 17.00 1.46
CA SER A 268 11.13 16.24 1.67
C SER A 268 9.94 17.12 2.09
N SER A 269 10.05 18.45 1.94
CA SER A 269 8.96 19.35 2.25
C SER A 269 7.77 19.11 1.32
N GLN A 270 6.60 19.56 1.76
CA GLN A 270 5.38 19.49 0.97
C GLN A 270 5.52 20.20 -0.39
N GLU A 271 6.20 21.34 -0.41
CA GLU A 271 6.49 22.11 -1.63
C GLU A 271 7.41 21.33 -2.56
N SER A 272 8.56 20.86 -2.06
CA SER A 272 9.51 20.09 -2.86
C SER A 272 8.90 18.80 -3.42
N MET A 273 8.11 18.07 -2.62
CA MET A 273 7.43 16.86 -3.12
C MET A 273 6.37 17.16 -4.19
N ARG A 274 5.73 18.34 -4.15
CA ARG A 274 4.81 18.76 -5.22
C ARG A 274 5.53 19.09 -6.50
N GLU A 275 6.71 19.68 -6.43
CA GLU A 275 7.53 19.87 -7.62
C GLU A 275 7.91 18.54 -8.25
N LEU A 276 8.26 17.53 -7.45
CA LEU A 276 8.51 16.17 -7.92
C LEU A 276 7.25 15.51 -8.51
N GLU A 277 6.08 15.75 -7.91
CA GLU A 277 4.77 15.26 -8.38
C GLU A 277 4.39 15.87 -9.73
N ASN A 278 4.49 17.20 -9.86
CA ASN A 278 4.12 17.94 -11.06
C ASN A 278 5.02 17.60 -12.26
N LYS A 279 6.25 17.16 -12.00
CA LYS A 279 7.17 16.67 -13.03
C LYS A 279 6.89 15.24 -13.46
N ASP A 280 6.03 14.51 -12.74
CA ASP A 280 5.69 13.13 -13.05
C ASP A 280 4.53 13.07 -14.07
N PRO A 281 4.79 12.67 -15.33
CA PRO A 281 3.75 12.61 -16.36
C PRO A 281 2.65 11.58 -16.06
N HIS A 282 2.89 10.64 -15.14
CA HIS A 282 1.90 9.63 -14.75
C HIS A 282 0.95 10.12 -13.65
N LEU A 283 1.24 11.26 -13.01
CA LEU A 283 0.44 11.82 -11.92
C LEU A 283 -0.34 13.08 -12.34
N VAL A 284 -0.39 13.38 -13.64
CA VAL A 284 -1.12 14.55 -14.16
C VAL A 284 -2.60 14.49 -13.77
N GLY A 285 -3.06 15.50 -13.00
CA GLY A 285 -4.43 15.59 -12.51
C GLY A 285 -4.71 14.83 -11.21
N TYR A 286 -3.70 14.20 -10.62
CA TYR A 286 -3.80 13.46 -9.36
C TYR A 286 -2.93 14.09 -8.28
N GLU A 287 -3.55 14.51 -7.17
CA GLU A 287 -2.86 15.15 -6.05
C GLU A 287 -2.60 14.14 -4.91
N ILE A 288 -1.45 13.48 -4.95
CA ILE A 288 -0.91 12.72 -3.81
C ILE A 288 -0.54 13.71 -2.69
N ILE A 289 0.10 14.83 -3.04
CA ILE A 289 0.55 15.83 -2.07
C ILE A 289 -0.44 17.01 -2.00
N ARG A 290 -1.42 16.93 -1.09
CA ARG A 290 -2.48 17.95 -0.89
C ARG A 290 -1.96 19.25 -0.25
N SER A 291 -2.58 20.42 -0.50
CA SER A 291 -2.12 21.76 -0.05
C SER A 291 -2.63 22.13 1.34
N GLY A 292 -1.97 23.07 2.03
CA GLY A 292 -2.56 23.96 3.05
C GLY A 292 -3.80 23.48 3.84
N ASP A 293 -4.85 24.32 3.86
CA ASP A 293 -6.16 24.04 4.50
C ASP A 293 -6.95 22.92 3.77
N GLU A 294 -6.45 22.47 2.61
CA GLU A 294 -6.93 21.32 1.81
C GLU A 294 -6.37 19.97 2.31
N ARG A 295 -5.61 19.97 3.42
CA ARG A 295 -5.44 18.77 4.26
C ARG A 295 -6.79 18.29 4.82
N LYS A 296 -7.83 19.12 4.79
CA LYS A 296 -9.23 18.69 4.96
C LYS A 296 -9.58 17.79 3.79
N THR A 297 -9.88 16.55 4.12
CA THR A 297 -10.44 15.60 3.17
C THR A 297 -11.70 16.17 2.53
N LYS A 298 -11.96 15.82 1.27
CA LYS A 298 -13.18 16.31 0.58
C LYS A 298 -14.43 15.82 1.30
N GLN A 299 -14.30 14.69 1.99
CA GLN A 299 -15.31 14.12 2.86
C GLN A 299 -15.12 14.52 4.32
N THR A 300 -16.23 14.71 5.01
CA THR A 300 -16.28 14.88 6.46
C THR A 300 -16.90 13.63 7.08
N LEU A 301 -16.26 13.07 8.10
CA LEU A 301 -16.89 12.05 8.95
C LEU A 301 -17.92 12.76 9.84
N ASP A 302 -19.17 12.32 9.79
CA ASP A 302 -20.14 12.72 10.81
C ASP A 302 -19.76 12.16 12.18
N ASP A 303 -20.40 12.67 13.22
CA ASP A 303 -20.06 12.29 14.60
C ASP A 303 -20.43 10.84 14.92
N ALA A 304 -21.41 10.27 14.22
CA ALA A 304 -21.79 8.86 14.38
C ALA A 304 -20.67 7.93 13.86
N LEU A 305 -20.15 8.21 12.66
CA LEU A 305 -19.02 7.48 12.07
C LEU A 305 -17.75 7.68 12.89
N LYS A 306 -17.45 8.90 13.37
CA LYS A 306 -16.31 9.12 14.27
C LYS A 306 -16.42 8.27 15.53
N GLN A 307 -17.60 8.22 16.16
CA GLN A 307 -17.81 7.38 17.35
C GLN A 307 -17.64 5.89 17.06
N GLN A 308 -18.11 5.41 15.91
CA GLN A 308 -17.92 4.02 15.50
C GLN A 308 -16.43 3.70 15.30
N ILE A 309 -15.71 4.55 14.56
CA ILE A 309 -14.27 4.41 14.34
C ILE A 309 -13.52 4.47 15.67
N TYR A 310 -13.86 5.40 16.56
CA TYR A 310 -13.23 5.50 17.88
C TYR A 310 -13.41 4.23 18.71
N ARG A 311 -14.64 3.72 18.81
CA ARG A 311 -14.94 2.51 19.59
C ARG A 311 -14.13 1.31 19.08
N TYR A 312 -14.04 1.17 17.76
CA TYR A 312 -13.28 0.10 17.12
C TYR A 312 -11.76 0.27 17.26
N CYS A 313 -11.23 1.49 17.10
CA CYS A 313 -9.78 1.77 17.15
C CYS A 313 -9.25 2.04 18.57
N LYS A 314 -10.08 2.01 19.61
CA LYS A 314 -9.79 2.62 20.92
C LYS A 314 -8.46 2.16 21.51
N GLU A 315 -8.21 0.86 21.54
CA GLU A 315 -6.98 0.29 22.13
C GLU A 315 -5.74 0.84 21.44
N GLN A 316 -5.68 0.74 20.11
CA GLN A 316 -4.54 1.23 19.33
C GLN A 316 -4.44 2.76 19.36
N MET A 317 -5.56 3.48 19.49
CA MET A 317 -5.53 4.92 19.71
C MET A 317 -4.89 5.27 21.04
N ASP A 318 -5.29 4.61 22.13
CA ASP A 318 -4.72 4.84 23.46
C ASP A 318 -3.22 4.51 23.47
N ASP A 319 -2.80 3.39 22.87
CA ASP A 319 -1.41 2.95 22.78
C ASP A 319 -0.48 3.96 22.11
N PHE A 320 -0.99 4.66 21.09
CA PHE A 320 -0.25 5.67 20.33
C PHE A 320 -0.64 7.09 20.70
N GLY A 321 -1.40 7.28 21.78
CA GLY A 321 -1.77 8.60 22.29
C GLY A 321 -2.63 9.43 21.34
N TYR A 322 -3.50 8.79 20.56
CA TYR A 322 -4.50 9.43 19.70
C TYR A 322 -5.79 9.71 20.48
N LEU A 323 -6.35 10.91 20.31
CA LEU A 323 -7.53 11.37 21.03
C LEU A 323 -8.78 11.37 20.13
N PRO A 324 -9.99 11.15 20.70
CA PRO A 324 -11.23 11.05 19.93
C PRO A 324 -11.66 12.34 19.23
N ASP A 325 -11.04 13.47 19.55
CA ASP A 325 -11.23 14.77 18.90
C ASP A 325 -10.36 14.95 17.64
N GLY A 326 -9.54 13.96 17.30
CA GLY A 326 -8.64 14.00 16.15
C GLY A 326 -7.24 14.54 16.48
N THR A 327 -6.94 14.85 17.74
CA THR A 327 -5.64 15.34 18.20
C THR A 327 -4.77 14.20 18.76
N THR A 328 -3.55 14.51 19.18
CA THR A 328 -2.64 13.56 19.82
C THR A 328 -2.17 14.13 21.16
N VAL A 329 -1.94 13.29 22.15
CA VAL A 329 -1.19 13.70 23.36
C VAL A 329 0.21 14.15 22.95
N ASN A 330 0.71 15.20 23.61
CA ASN A 330 2.02 15.79 23.35
C ASN A 330 3.16 14.85 23.75
#